data_AF-A0A7X3XPK0-F1
#
_entry.id   AF-A0A7X3XPK0-F1
#
_cell.length_a   1.000
_cell.length_b   1.000
_cell.length_c   1.000
_cell.angle_alpha   90.00
_cell.angle_beta   90.00
_cell.angle_gamma   90.00
#
_symmetry.space_group_name_H-M   'P 1'
#
loop_
_entity.id
_entity.type
_entity.pdbx_description
1 polymer ?
#
loop_
_entity_poly.entity_id
_entity_poly.type
_entity_poly.pdbx_seq_one_letter_code
_entity_poly.pdbx_strand_id
1 'polypeptide(L)'
;MNPQSLPMRSFDCSQMPRFAVGSVKTVVPVWSRITIGEVSARNFMKSIPKFLTKIPKSEKLIFRSQMCYYVTNLKETLPTSTINQLKGAIPMKVFTLTLAVTLLLMSTTLGVAGEDPDLVAYYPFEGNAEDASGNGNDGEIDGGSNWVKGKFGDAIELDAAAFVQLQVSDSLHGDIFKADPFTISAWIKPNFEGTEWEHIWRSLPTASGHNTFFLNKVQGLLSWRGQVAGWTVLCQSEGGIVEKDKWMHVIVQGDGDKFRIYANGEMVAETDFQETRGNNVTYRLGGSGGETFAGVMDDYAVFTRALDEDEISLIQEGVETFLPVEPKGKLATQWADLKR
;
A
#
# COMPACT_ATOMS: atom_id res chain seq x y z
N MET A 1 -33.65 -31.44 -43.05
CA MET A 1 -33.22 -30.03 -42.95
C MET A 1 -32.33 -29.90 -41.72
N ASN A 2 -31.10 -29.48 -41.95
CA ASN A 2 -30.02 -29.35 -40.97
C ASN A 2 -30.03 -27.91 -40.42
N PRO A 3 -29.87 -27.65 -39.10
CA PRO A 3 -29.44 -26.34 -38.63
C PRO A 3 -27.93 -26.35 -38.39
N GLN A 4 -27.29 -25.37 -39.02
CA GLN A 4 -25.86 -25.16 -39.17
C GLN A 4 -25.15 -24.86 -37.84
N SER A 5 -23.95 -25.41 -37.71
CA SER A 5 -22.93 -25.04 -36.74
C SER A 5 -22.26 -23.71 -37.10
N LEU A 6 -22.21 -22.75 -36.16
CA LEU A 6 -21.26 -21.63 -36.17
C LEU A 6 -20.00 -22.01 -35.37
N PRO A 7 -18.77 -21.69 -35.83
CA PRO A 7 -17.54 -22.10 -35.16
C PRO A 7 -17.19 -21.21 -33.96
N MET A 8 -16.83 -21.83 -32.83
CA MET A 8 -16.12 -21.14 -31.73
C MET A 8 -14.71 -20.76 -32.23
N ARG A 9 -14.39 -19.47 -32.20
CA ARG A 9 -13.00 -19.00 -32.24
C ARG A 9 -12.31 -19.47 -30.95
N SER A 10 -11.21 -20.22 -31.10
CA SER A 10 -10.29 -20.53 -30.01
C SER A 10 -9.61 -19.25 -29.54
N PHE A 11 -9.65 -18.99 -28.23
CA PHE A 11 -8.76 -18.01 -27.60
C PHE A 11 -7.39 -18.67 -27.42
N ASP A 12 -6.40 -18.14 -28.12
CA ASP A 12 -5.00 -18.52 -27.97
C ASP A 12 -4.40 -17.80 -26.74
N CYS A 13 -4.02 -18.57 -25.71
CA CYS A 13 -3.38 -18.07 -24.50
C CYS A 13 -1.87 -17.78 -24.66
N SER A 14 -1.33 -17.83 -25.89
CA SER A 14 0.08 -17.52 -26.16
C SER A 14 0.46 -16.03 -26.04
N GLN A 15 -0.51 -15.14 -25.79
CA GLN A 15 -0.34 -13.67 -25.82
C GLN A 15 -0.35 -13.00 -24.43
N MET A 16 -0.26 -13.73 -23.31
CA MET A 16 -0.09 -13.10 -21.99
C MET A 16 1.40 -12.92 -21.65
N PRO A 17 1.83 -11.73 -21.20
CA PRO A 17 3.23 -11.47 -20.88
C PRO A 17 3.70 -12.35 -19.71
N ARG A 18 4.83 -13.02 -19.90
CA ARG A 18 5.52 -13.81 -18.87
C ARG A 18 6.20 -12.85 -17.90
N PHE A 19 5.77 -12.82 -16.65
CA PHE A 19 6.60 -12.29 -15.58
C PHE A 19 7.64 -13.35 -15.21
N ALA A 20 8.90 -13.03 -15.49
CA ALA A 20 10.05 -13.83 -15.11
C ALA A 20 10.39 -13.54 -13.65
N VAL A 21 10.23 -14.52 -12.77
CA VAL A 21 10.86 -14.50 -11.45
C VAL A 21 12.19 -15.26 -11.58
N GLY A 22 13.27 -14.53 -11.36
CA GLY A 22 14.63 -15.04 -11.42
C GLY A 22 14.97 -15.95 -10.25
N SER A 23 15.67 -17.03 -10.60
CA SER A 23 16.64 -17.79 -9.80
C SER A 23 16.21 -18.42 -8.46
N VAL A 24 15.63 -19.62 -8.55
CA VAL A 24 16.07 -20.76 -7.71
C VAL A 24 16.19 -22.01 -8.59
N LYS A 25 17.42 -22.45 -8.84
CA LYS A 25 17.72 -23.73 -9.51
C LYS A 25 17.53 -24.86 -8.50
N THR A 26 16.48 -25.66 -8.65
CA THR A 26 16.45 -27.03 -8.12
C THR A 26 15.67 -27.95 -9.05
N VAL A 27 16.45 -28.79 -9.76
CA VAL A 27 16.19 -30.14 -10.27
C VAL A 27 14.75 -30.48 -10.64
N VAL A 28 14.53 -30.57 -11.95
CA VAL A 28 13.40 -31.27 -12.60
C VAL A 28 13.52 -32.78 -12.35
N PRO A 29 12.44 -33.45 -11.92
CA PRO A 29 12.11 -34.73 -12.54
C PRO A 29 10.74 -34.68 -13.20
N VAL A 30 10.76 -35.14 -14.45
CA VAL A 30 9.64 -35.41 -15.35
C VAL A 30 8.50 -36.12 -14.61
N TRP A 31 7.32 -35.49 -14.56
CA TRP A 31 6.05 -36.20 -14.46
C TRP A 31 5.11 -35.74 -15.56
N SER A 32 4.82 -36.70 -16.41
CA SER A 32 3.79 -36.78 -17.43
C SER A 32 2.46 -36.14 -17.06
N ARG A 33 1.86 -35.45 -18.06
CA ARG A 33 0.43 -35.31 -18.33
C ARG A 33 -0.50 -35.91 -17.25
N ILE A 34 -1.07 -35.06 -16.40
CA ILE A 34 -2.33 -35.34 -15.72
C ILE A 34 -3.31 -34.26 -16.12
N THR A 35 -3.95 -34.47 -17.27
CA THR A 35 -5.23 -33.84 -17.64
C THR A 35 -6.31 -34.37 -16.69
N ILE A 36 -6.47 -33.74 -15.52
CA ILE A 36 -7.71 -33.84 -14.76
C ILE A 36 -8.50 -32.58 -15.06
N GLY A 37 -9.59 -32.79 -15.79
CA GLY A 37 -10.14 -31.81 -16.72
C GLY A 37 -10.88 -30.62 -16.11
N GLU A 38 -10.90 -29.55 -16.91
CA GLU A 38 -11.75 -28.36 -16.79
C GLU A 38 -13.22 -28.67 -16.46
N VAL A 39 -13.67 -29.89 -16.75
CA VAL A 39 -15.03 -30.41 -16.47
C VAL A 39 -15.34 -30.46 -14.97
N SER A 40 -14.37 -30.80 -14.11
CA SER A 40 -14.58 -30.89 -12.65
C SER A 40 -14.74 -29.51 -12.02
N ALA A 41 -13.92 -28.54 -12.42
CA ALA A 41 -14.03 -27.15 -11.99
C ALA A 41 -15.32 -26.51 -12.53
N ARG A 42 -15.71 -26.76 -13.80
CA ARG A 42 -16.98 -26.27 -14.36
C ARG A 42 -18.21 -26.82 -13.64
N ASN A 43 -18.22 -28.10 -13.27
CA ASN A 43 -19.35 -28.70 -12.58
C ASN A 43 -19.45 -28.23 -11.12
N PHE A 44 -18.31 -28.03 -10.44
CA PHE A 44 -18.25 -27.38 -9.13
C PHE A 44 -18.79 -25.94 -9.19
N MET A 45 -18.34 -25.14 -10.17
CA MET A 45 -18.80 -23.77 -10.40
C MET A 45 -20.31 -23.67 -10.74
N LYS A 46 -20.87 -24.67 -11.44
CA LYS A 46 -22.31 -24.78 -11.71
C LYS A 46 -23.15 -25.15 -10.49
N SER A 47 -22.54 -25.72 -9.45
CA SER A 47 -23.22 -26.14 -8.21
C SER A 47 -23.22 -25.09 -7.11
N ILE A 48 -22.52 -23.97 -7.31
CA ILE A 48 -22.50 -22.87 -6.35
C ILE A 48 -23.91 -22.22 -6.30
N PRO A 49 -24.53 -22.05 -5.12
CA PRO A 49 -25.89 -21.54 -4.99
C PRO A 49 -26.06 -20.15 -5.61
N LYS A 50 -27.33 -19.74 -5.80
CA LYS A 50 -27.79 -18.37 -6.15
C LYS A 50 -27.22 -17.23 -5.27
N PHE A 51 -26.33 -17.53 -4.32
CA PHE A 51 -25.62 -16.58 -3.48
C PHE A 51 -24.63 -15.69 -4.28
N LEU A 52 -23.96 -16.23 -5.31
CA LEU A 52 -23.04 -15.46 -6.17
C LEU A 52 -23.72 -14.34 -6.98
N THR A 53 -25.06 -14.33 -7.07
CA THR A 53 -25.77 -13.22 -7.74
C THR A 53 -25.91 -11.99 -6.85
N LYS A 54 -25.65 -12.10 -5.54
CA LYS A 54 -25.74 -10.98 -4.57
C LYS A 54 -24.39 -10.28 -4.29
N ILE A 55 -23.27 -10.86 -4.73
CA ILE A 55 -21.94 -10.26 -4.57
C ILE A 55 -21.75 -9.13 -5.61
N PRO A 56 -21.19 -7.96 -5.25
CA PRO A 56 -20.81 -6.90 -6.19
C PRO A 56 -19.90 -7.41 -7.31
N LYS A 57 -19.94 -6.79 -8.50
CA LYS A 57 -19.16 -7.26 -9.66
C LYS A 57 -17.64 -7.23 -9.42
N SER A 58 -17.14 -6.26 -8.65
CA SER A 58 -15.74 -6.09 -8.27
C SER A 58 -15.20 -7.29 -7.47
N GLU A 59 -15.97 -7.77 -6.50
CA GLU A 59 -15.58 -8.86 -5.62
C GLU A 59 -15.69 -10.26 -6.26
N LYS A 60 -16.48 -10.41 -7.34
CA LYS A 60 -16.61 -11.70 -8.04
C LYS A 60 -15.33 -12.19 -8.69
N LEU A 61 -14.44 -11.29 -9.09
CA LEU A 61 -13.20 -11.65 -9.76
C LEU A 61 -12.17 -12.17 -8.74
N ILE A 62 -12.06 -11.49 -7.60
CA ILE A 62 -11.23 -11.87 -6.45
C ILE A 62 -11.71 -13.22 -5.89
N PHE A 63 -13.02 -13.35 -5.66
CA PHE A 63 -13.62 -14.59 -5.18
C PHE A 63 -13.37 -15.78 -6.14
N ARG A 64 -13.38 -15.53 -7.45
CA ARG A 64 -13.11 -16.57 -8.47
C ARG A 64 -11.64 -16.97 -8.53
N SER A 65 -10.70 -16.03 -8.43
CA SER A 65 -9.27 -16.36 -8.47
C SER A 65 -8.84 -17.10 -7.21
N GLN A 66 -9.30 -16.66 -6.03
CA GLN A 66 -9.00 -17.29 -4.74
C GLN A 66 -9.63 -18.69 -4.64
N MET A 67 -10.88 -18.87 -5.07
CA MET A 67 -11.50 -20.20 -5.10
C MET A 67 -10.78 -21.17 -6.05
N CYS A 68 -10.32 -20.71 -7.22
CA CYS A 68 -9.50 -21.53 -8.11
C CYS A 68 -8.19 -21.95 -7.45
N TYR A 69 -7.46 -21.02 -6.82
CA TYR A 69 -6.20 -21.30 -6.14
C TYR A 69 -6.38 -22.35 -5.02
N TYR A 70 -7.36 -22.16 -4.15
CA TYR A 70 -7.60 -23.06 -3.02
C TYR A 70 -8.09 -24.46 -3.43
N VAL A 71 -8.97 -24.57 -4.43
CA VAL A 71 -9.42 -25.87 -4.94
C VAL A 71 -8.28 -26.65 -5.58
N THR A 72 -7.31 -25.95 -6.18
CA THR A 72 -6.13 -26.57 -6.81
C THR A 72 -5.15 -27.10 -5.75
N ASN A 73 -5.00 -26.40 -4.61
CA ASN A 73 -4.03 -26.75 -3.56
C ASN A 73 -4.62 -27.59 -2.41
N LEU A 74 -5.92 -27.87 -2.42
CA LEU A 74 -6.63 -28.67 -1.40
C LEU A 74 -6.13 -30.12 -1.28
N LYS A 75 -5.42 -30.63 -2.29
CA LYS A 75 -4.77 -31.95 -2.25
C LYS A 75 -3.39 -31.94 -1.59
N GLU A 76 -2.76 -30.77 -1.45
CA GLU A 76 -1.43 -30.63 -0.87
C GLU A 76 -1.47 -30.53 0.66
N THR A 77 -2.63 -30.13 1.21
CA THR A 77 -2.81 -29.84 2.65
C THR A 77 -3.49 -30.95 3.45
N LEU A 78 -4.17 -31.90 2.79
CA LEU A 78 -4.87 -33.00 3.46
C LEU A 78 -4.43 -34.37 2.93
N PRO A 79 -4.00 -35.31 3.81
CA PRO A 79 -3.71 -36.67 3.41
C PRO A 79 -4.92 -37.33 2.71
N THR A 80 -4.66 -38.09 1.65
CA THR A 80 -5.71 -38.73 0.84
C THR A 80 -6.62 -39.67 1.65
N SER A 81 -6.09 -40.23 2.74
CA SER A 81 -6.84 -41.06 3.70
C SER A 81 -7.94 -40.27 4.42
N THR A 82 -7.67 -39.03 4.83
CA THR A 82 -8.63 -38.13 5.51
C THR A 82 -9.78 -37.74 4.58
N ILE A 83 -9.47 -37.42 3.32
CA ILE A 83 -10.46 -37.10 2.29
C ILE A 83 -11.40 -38.30 2.05
N ASN A 84 -10.86 -39.51 2.07
CA ASN A 84 -11.64 -40.73 1.84
C ASN A 84 -12.50 -41.12 3.06
N GLN A 85 -12.07 -40.84 4.30
CA GLN A 85 -12.89 -41.02 5.50
C GLN A 85 -14.09 -40.05 5.54
N LEU A 86 -13.90 -38.79 5.14
CA LEU A 86 -14.96 -37.78 5.11
C LEU A 86 -16.07 -38.09 4.10
N LYS A 87 -15.74 -38.75 2.99
CA LYS A 87 -16.70 -39.20 1.96
C LYS A 87 -17.64 -40.31 2.44
N GLY A 88 -17.22 -41.11 3.43
CA GLY A 88 -17.96 -42.29 3.88
C GLY A 88 -19.00 -42.01 4.96
N ALA A 89 -18.83 -40.93 5.75
CA ALA A 89 -19.63 -40.69 6.95
C ALA A 89 -20.72 -39.62 6.80
N ILE A 90 -20.65 -38.79 5.75
CA ILE A 90 -21.52 -37.61 5.62
C ILE A 90 -22.09 -37.59 4.19
N PRO A 91 -23.43 -37.48 4.01
CA PRO A 91 -24.01 -37.36 2.68
C PRO A 91 -23.37 -36.15 1.97
N MET A 92 -22.89 -36.35 0.74
CA MET A 92 -22.03 -35.42 0.01
C MET A 92 -22.53 -33.97 -0.02
N LYS A 93 -23.86 -33.75 0.02
CA LYS A 93 -24.48 -32.42 0.11
C LYS A 93 -24.21 -31.70 1.44
N VAL A 94 -24.14 -32.42 2.55
CA VAL A 94 -23.85 -31.88 3.89
C VAL A 94 -22.36 -31.56 4.02
N PHE A 95 -21.48 -32.34 3.40
CA PHE A 95 -20.04 -32.06 3.33
C PHE A 95 -19.73 -30.80 2.51
N THR A 96 -20.37 -30.63 1.34
CA THR A 96 -20.19 -29.42 0.53
C THR A 96 -20.75 -28.18 1.22
N LEU A 97 -21.85 -28.31 1.97
CA LEU A 97 -22.46 -27.20 2.72
C LEU A 97 -21.61 -26.80 3.93
N THR A 98 -21.08 -27.76 4.69
CA THR A 98 -20.17 -27.48 5.81
C THR A 98 -18.88 -26.85 5.31
N LEU A 99 -18.29 -27.36 4.23
CA LEU A 99 -17.08 -26.78 3.62
C LEU A 99 -17.32 -25.35 3.11
N ALA A 100 -18.46 -25.10 2.46
CA ALA A 100 -18.83 -23.76 1.99
C ALA A 100 -19.11 -22.78 3.14
N VAL A 101 -19.71 -23.24 4.23
CA VAL A 101 -19.96 -22.42 5.44
C VAL A 101 -18.65 -22.15 6.18
N THR A 102 -17.74 -23.12 6.30
CA THR A 102 -16.39 -22.87 6.85
C THR A 102 -15.56 -21.95 5.96
N LEU A 103 -15.67 -22.06 4.62
CA LEU A 103 -15.03 -21.12 3.69
C LEU A 103 -15.62 -19.71 3.82
N LEU A 104 -16.94 -19.59 3.99
CA LEU A 104 -17.62 -18.31 4.20
C LEU A 104 -17.22 -17.67 5.54
N LEU A 105 -17.13 -18.48 6.60
CA LEU A 105 -16.69 -18.06 7.94
C LEU A 105 -15.18 -17.73 7.98
N MET A 106 -14.35 -18.39 7.17
CA MET A 106 -12.93 -18.06 7.01
C MET A 106 -12.71 -16.82 6.13
N SER A 107 -13.58 -16.56 5.14
CA SER A 107 -13.53 -15.30 4.38
C SER A 107 -13.95 -14.08 5.22
N THR A 108 -14.79 -14.27 6.25
CA THR A 108 -15.11 -13.19 7.20
C THR A 108 -13.99 -12.88 8.20
N THR A 109 -12.97 -13.75 8.33
CA THR A 109 -11.81 -13.52 9.22
C THR A 109 -10.58 -12.96 8.51
N LEU A 110 -10.64 -12.72 7.20
CA LEU A 110 -9.53 -12.15 6.41
C LEU A 110 -9.69 -10.65 6.14
N GLY A 111 -10.68 -9.99 6.76
CA GLY A 111 -10.98 -8.56 6.58
C GLY A 111 -10.51 -7.66 7.70
N VAL A 112 -9.44 -8.01 8.42
CA VAL A 112 -8.72 -7.03 9.25
C VAL A 112 -7.39 -6.84 8.55
N ALA A 113 -7.32 -5.81 7.70
CA ALA A 113 -6.03 -5.22 7.32
C ALA A 113 -5.20 -5.12 8.60
N GLY A 114 -3.94 -5.56 8.57
CA GLY A 114 -3.10 -5.39 9.75
C GLY A 114 -3.03 -3.89 10.02
N GLU A 115 -3.64 -3.45 11.11
CA GLU A 115 -3.40 -2.10 11.59
C GLU A 115 -1.94 -2.09 12.06
N ASP A 116 -1.10 -1.32 11.38
CA ASP A 116 0.18 -0.91 11.92
C ASP A 116 -0.13 0.20 12.94
N PRO A 117 0.04 -0.06 14.26
CA PRO A 117 -0.29 0.94 15.27
C PRO A 117 0.57 2.20 15.18
N ASP A 118 1.72 2.12 14.48
CA ASP A 118 2.60 3.25 14.25
C ASP A 118 2.24 4.04 12.99
N LEU A 119 1.28 3.58 12.16
CA LEU A 119 0.73 4.37 11.07
C LEU A 119 -0.27 5.39 11.64
N VAL A 120 0.09 6.67 11.61
CA VAL A 120 -0.71 7.75 12.23
C VAL A 120 -1.46 8.61 11.23
N ALA A 121 -1.08 8.60 9.95
CA ALA A 121 -1.85 9.25 8.89
C ALA A 121 -1.63 8.53 7.57
N TYR A 122 -2.70 8.30 6.80
CA TYR A 122 -2.62 7.73 5.46
C TYR A 122 -3.64 8.38 4.53
N TYR A 123 -3.18 8.96 3.43
CA TYR A 123 -4.00 9.62 2.43
C TYR A 123 -3.81 8.92 1.07
N PRO A 124 -4.72 8.01 0.69
CA PRO A 124 -4.68 7.35 -0.61
C PRO A 124 -5.12 8.29 -1.75
N PHE A 125 -5.73 9.44 -1.44
CA PHE A 125 -6.20 10.42 -2.42
C PHE A 125 -7.19 9.91 -3.48
N GLU A 126 -8.04 8.96 -3.09
CA GLU A 126 -9.12 8.36 -3.90
C GLU A 126 -10.37 9.27 -3.97
N GLY A 127 -10.19 10.52 -4.40
CA GLY A 127 -11.27 11.50 -4.56
C GLY A 127 -11.57 12.36 -3.32
N ASN A 128 -10.82 12.18 -2.23
CA ASN A 128 -10.87 13.01 -1.03
C ASN A 128 -9.49 13.07 -0.33
N ALA A 129 -9.38 13.85 0.75
CA ALA A 129 -8.20 13.92 1.61
C ALA A 129 -8.50 13.36 3.02
N GLU A 130 -9.38 12.36 3.12
CA GLU A 130 -9.71 11.69 4.38
C GLU A 130 -8.56 10.77 4.82
N ASP A 131 -8.36 10.66 6.14
CA ASP A 131 -7.34 9.80 6.72
C ASP A 131 -7.81 8.34 6.78
N ALA A 132 -7.18 7.49 5.98
CA ALA A 132 -7.43 6.05 5.90
C ALA A 132 -6.63 5.23 6.93
N SER A 133 -5.82 5.86 7.80
CA SER A 133 -5.13 5.15 8.89
C SER A 133 -6.05 4.73 10.04
N GLY A 134 -7.22 5.37 10.14
CA GLY A 134 -8.17 5.18 11.24
C GLY A 134 -7.96 6.12 12.44
N ASN A 135 -7.00 7.05 12.36
CA ASN A 135 -6.70 8.01 13.43
C ASN A 135 -7.50 9.32 13.35
N GLY A 136 -8.23 9.55 12.26
CA GLY A 136 -9.08 10.72 12.10
C GLY A 136 -8.30 12.01 11.83
N ASN A 137 -7.10 11.90 11.28
CA ASN A 137 -6.26 13.04 10.89
C ASN A 137 -6.67 13.57 9.51
N ASP A 138 -7.97 13.78 9.27
CA ASP A 138 -8.49 14.20 7.96
C ASP A 138 -7.87 15.51 7.48
N GLY A 139 -7.53 15.57 6.19
CA GLY A 139 -6.97 16.74 5.54
C GLY A 139 -8.02 17.69 4.99
N GLU A 140 -7.74 18.99 5.11
CA GLU A 140 -8.54 20.06 4.50
C GLU A 140 -7.82 20.61 3.27
N ILE A 141 -8.46 20.54 2.10
CA ILE A 141 -7.90 21.05 0.85
C ILE A 141 -8.19 22.55 0.73
N ASP A 142 -7.15 23.35 0.51
CA ASP A 142 -7.23 24.78 0.21
C ASP A 142 -6.58 25.08 -1.14
N GLY A 143 -7.22 25.93 -1.95
CA GLY A 143 -6.73 26.34 -3.28
C GLY A 143 -7.22 25.48 -4.45
N GLY A 144 -6.57 25.64 -5.60
CA GLY A 144 -6.90 24.92 -6.84
C GLY A 144 -6.36 23.49 -6.85
N SER A 145 -7.25 22.51 -6.84
CA SER A 145 -6.89 21.08 -6.88
C SER A 145 -7.80 20.30 -7.82
N ASN A 146 -7.28 19.22 -8.40
CA ASN A 146 -8.05 18.28 -9.21
C ASN A 146 -7.79 16.83 -8.78
N TRP A 147 -8.70 15.94 -9.16
CA TRP A 147 -8.49 14.49 -9.07
C TRP A 147 -8.07 13.96 -10.44
N VAL A 148 -6.92 13.29 -10.50
CA VAL A 148 -6.33 12.75 -11.72
C VAL A 148 -6.00 11.28 -11.53
N LYS A 149 -5.63 10.58 -12.62
CA LYS A 149 -5.16 9.20 -12.50
C LYS A 149 -3.83 9.17 -11.72
N GLY A 150 -3.84 8.47 -10.59
CA GLY A 150 -2.71 8.33 -9.69
C GLY A 150 -1.70 7.25 -10.09
N LYS A 151 -0.72 7.06 -9.21
CA LYS A 151 0.17 5.89 -9.21
C LYS A 151 -0.65 4.65 -8.87
N PHE A 152 -1.49 4.77 -7.84
CA PHE A 152 -2.58 3.88 -7.50
C PHE A 152 -3.89 4.64 -7.70
N GLY A 153 -4.99 3.94 -8.00
CA GLY A 153 -6.31 4.55 -8.22
C GLY A 153 -6.33 5.99 -8.76
N ASP A 154 -6.94 6.90 -8.02
CA ASP A 154 -6.90 8.34 -8.26
C ASP A 154 -5.88 9.03 -7.35
N ALA A 155 -5.49 10.27 -7.69
CA ALA A 155 -4.52 11.05 -6.94
C ALA A 155 -4.90 12.53 -6.94
N ILE A 156 -4.36 13.28 -5.98
CA ILE A 156 -4.55 14.73 -5.91
C ILE A 156 -3.52 15.46 -6.76
N GLU A 157 -3.99 16.29 -7.68
CA GLU A 157 -3.20 17.29 -8.39
C GLU A 157 -3.38 18.64 -7.69
N LEU A 158 -2.28 19.28 -7.30
CA LEU A 158 -2.25 20.57 -6.64
C LEU A 158 -1.65 21.62 -7.57
N ASP A 159 -2.36 22.74 -7.73
CA ASP A 159 -1.80 23.96 -8.30
C ASP A 159 -0.75 24.56 -7.35
N ALA A 160 0.13 25.42 -7.87
CA ALA A 160 1.21 26.06 -7.12
C ALA A 160 0.78 26.96 -5.94
N ALA A 161 -0.51 27.12 -5.65
CA ALA A 161 -1.01 27.84 -4.49
C ALA A 161 -1.90 26.97 -3.58
N ALA A 162 -2.04 25.68 -3.91
CA ALA A 162 -2.91 24.75 -3.22
C ALA A 162 -2.15 23.86 -2.24
N PHE A 163 -2.87 23.36 -1.24
CA PHE A 163 -2.33 22.45 -0.25
C PHE A 163 -3.41 21.64 0.44
N VAL A 164 -3.00 20.51 1.01
CA VAL A 164 -3.76 19.78 2.02
C VAL A 164 -3.22 20.20 3.39
N GLN A 165 -4.09 20.73 4.25
CA GLN A 165 -3.76 21.12 5.61
C GLN A 165 -4.18 20.03 6.59
N LEU A 166 -3.26 19.67 7.47
CA LEU A 166 -3.49 18.71 8.56
C LEU A 166 -3.39 19.45 9.90
N GLN A 167 -4.31 19.17 10.81
CA GLN A 167 -4.25 19.70 12.17
C GLN A 167 -3.41 18.77 13.06
N VAL A 168 -2.75 19.34 14.06
CA VAL A 168 -2.12 18.54 15.12
C VAL A 168 -3.18 17.77 15.89
N SER A 169 -2.87 16.53 16.27
CA SER A 169 -3.71 15.66 17.09
C SER A 169 -2.86 14.88 18.09
N ASP A 170 -3.49 14.05 18.90
CA ASP A 170 -2.79 13.18 19.85
C ASP A 170 -1.89 12.16 19.12
N SER A 171 -2.28 11.68 17.93
CA SER A 171 -1.50 10.72 17.12
C SER A 171 -0.55 11.39 16.14
N LEU A 172 -0.85 12.60 15.65
CA LEU A 172 -0.02 13.37 14.73
C LEU A 172 0.52 14.65 15.41
N HIS A 173 1.28 14.50 16.48
CA HIS A 173 1.84 15.62 17.25
C HIS A 173 3.24 16.04 16.79
N GLY A 174 3.62 17.26 17.13
CA GLY A 174 4.84 17.88 16.61
C GLY A 174 6.15 17.26 17.10
N ASP A 175 6.13 16.48 18.20
CA ASP A 175 7.35 15.87 18.76
C ASP A 175 7.88 14.72 17.91
N ILE A 176 6.98 14.07 17.14
CA ILE A 176 7.28 13.02 16.14
C ILE A 176 8.42 13.46 15.22
N PHE A 177 8.42 14.72 14.79
CA PHE A 177 9.39 15.23 13.80
C PHE A 177 10.60 15.93 14.43
N LYS A 178 10.67 16.01 15.76
CA LYS A 178 11.70 16.73 16.50
C LYS A 178 12.75 15.81 17.10
N ALA A 179 12.31 14.76 17.78
CA ALA A 179 13.18 13.90 18.59
C ALA A 179 12.85 12.41 18.44
N ASP A 180 11.59 12.09 18.14
CA ASP A 180 11.14 10.72 18.06
C ASP A 180 11.42 10.11 16.68
N PRO A 181 11.43 8.77 16.58
CA PRO A 181 11.47 8.11 15.29
C PRO A 181 10.24 8.44 14.44
N PHE A 182 10.43 8.58 13.13
CA PHE A 182 9.33 8.83 12.20
C PHE A 182 9.68 8.38 10.79
N THR A 183 8.64 8.16 9.99
CA THR A 183 8.75 8.02 8.53
C THR A 183 7.66 8.84 7.85
N ILE A 184 8.01 9.62 6.83
CA ILE A 184 7.06 10.21 5.89
C ILE A 184 7.30 9.58 4.53
N SER A 185 6.26 9.02 3.92
CA SER A 185 6.29 8.34 2.62
C SER A 185 5.28 8.96 1.67
N ALA A 186 5.63 9.12 0.40
CA ALA A 186 4.70 9.60 -0.62
C ALA A 186 5.12 9.18 -2.03
N TRP A 187 4.15 8.95 -2.90
CA TRP A 187 4.36 9.05 -4.34
C TRP A 187 4.16 10.49 -4.79
N ILE A 188 5.15 11.04 -5.51
CA ILE A 188 5.06 12.38 -6.10
C ILE A 188 5.33 12.36 -7.60
N LYS A 189 4.68 13.24 -8.33
CA LYS A 189 4.94 13.55 -9.74
C LYS A 189 4.89 15.07 -9.93
N PRO A 190 5.99 15.77 -9.61
CA PRO A 190 6.05 17.23 -9.65
C PRO A 190 6.09 17.73 -11.10
N ASN A 191 5.37 18.82 -11.40
CA ASN A 191 5.39 19.45 -12.71
C ASN A 191 6.38 20.64 -12.80
N PHE A 192 7.03 20.97 -11.67
CA PHE A 192 8.02 22.06 -11.51
C PHE A 192 7.45 23.47 -11.76
N GLU A 193 6.14 23.65 -11.61
CA GLU A 193 5.48 24.95 -11.66
C GLU A 193 5.39 25.64 -10.29
N GLY A 194 5.81 24.95 -9.21
CA GLY A 194 5.94 25.50 -7.87
C GLY A 194 7.13 26.46 -7.73
N THR A 195 7.59 26.69 -6.51
CA THR A 195 8.78 27.52 -6.24
C THR A 195 10.08 26.73 -6.46
N GLU A 196 11.25 27.37 -6.31
CA GLU A 196 12.53 26.63 -6.43
C GLU A 196 12.62 25.49 -5.42
N TRP A 197 12.25 25.79 -4.17
CA TRP A 197 12.09 24.82 -3.10
C TRP A 197 10.60 24.53 -2.95
N GLU A 198 10.18 23.35 -3.39
CA GLU A 198 8.82 22.83 -3.25
C GLU A 198 8.76 21.95 -2.02
N HIS A 199 7.75 22.09 -1.15
CA HIS A 199 7.63 21.22 0.02
C HIS A 199 6.66 20.05 -0.21
N ILE A 200 7.12 18.86 0.12
CA ILE A 200 6.32 17.63 0.14
C ILE A 200 5.63 17.50 1.50
N TRP A 201 6.28 17.98 2.56
CA TRP A 201 5.77 18.11 3.93
C TRP A 201 6.27 19.40 4.53
N ARG A 202 5.42 20.11 5.27
CA ARG A 202 5.85 21.23 6.11
C ARG A 202 5.08 21.29 7.41
N SER A 203 5.79 21.52 8.51
CA SER A 203 5.20 21.95 9.77
C SER A 203 5.14 23.47 9.92
N LEU A 204 4.17 23.95 10.68
CA LEU A 204 3.86 25.37 10.88
C LEU A 204 3.61 25.65 12.37
N PRO A 205 3.82 26.91 12.83
CA PRO A 205 4.13 28.09 12.04
C PRO A 205 5.63 28.26 11.81
N THR A 206 6.00 28.72 10.60
CA THR A 206 7.41 28.89 10.19
C THR A 206 8.23 29.75 11.14
N ALA A 207 7.63 30.83 11.66
CA ALA A 207 8.27 31.79 12.56
C ALA A 207 8.69 31.21 13.91
N SER A 208 8.14 30.06 14.32
CA SER A 208 8.47 29.42 15.60
C SER A 208 9.51 28.31 15.47
N GLY A 209 10.09 28.11 14.27
CA GLY A 209 10.84 26.91 13.94
C GLY A 209 9.91 25.85 13.37
N HIS A 210 10.38 25.18 12.32
CA HIS A 210 9.61 24.18 11.59
C HIS A 210 10.55 23.16 10.95
N ASN A 211 10.00 22.00 10.65
CA ASN A 211 10.56 20.93 9.85
C ASN A 211 9.88 20.87 8.48
N THR A 212 10.67 20.68 7.42
CA THR A 212 10.17 20.62 6.04
C THR A 212 10.92 19.57 5.25
N PHE A 213 10.17 18.74 4.52
CA PHE A 213 10.70 17.88 3.48
C PHE A 213 10.54 18.56 2.13
N PHE A 214 11.65 18.90 1.50
CA PHE A 214 11.69 19.63 0.25
C PHE A 214 12.12 18.78 -0.94
N LEU A 215 11.62 19.22 -2.09
CA LEU A 215 12.17 19.01 -3.41
C LEU A 215 12.76 20.35 -3.91
N ASN A 216 14.01 20.37 -4.36
CA ASN A 216 14.50 21.49 -5.18
C ASN A 216 14.27 21.16 -6.66
N LYS A 217 13.42 21.91 -7.35
CA LYS A 217 13.06 21.61 -8.75
C LYS A 217 14.18 21.90 -9.76
N VAL A 218 15.11 22.80 -9.44
CA VAL A 218 16.22 23.17 -10.34
C VAL A 218 17.29 22.09 -10.31
N GLN A 219 17.57 21.54 -9.14
CA GLN A 219 18.59 20.53 -8.93
C GLN A 219 18.04 19.09 -9.00
N GLY A 220 16.73 18.90 -8.82
CA GLY A 220 16.11 17.59 -8.69
C GLY A 220 16.58 16.84 -7.44
N LEU A 221 16.88 17.54 -6.34
CA LEU A 221 17.32 16.93 -5.07
C LEU A 221 16.21 16.97 -4.01
N LEU A 222 16.32 16.07 -3.04
CA LEU A 222 15.46 16.00 -1.86
C LEU A 222 16.21 16.51 -0.62
N SER A 223 15.53 17.23 0.26
CA SER A 223 16.16 17.80 1.47
C SER A 223 15.21 17.82 2.66
N TRP A 224 15.62 17.18 3.75
CA TRP A 224 15.04 17.37 5.07
C TRP A 224 15.71 18.55 5.77
N ARG A 225 14.92 19.52 6.19
CA ARG A 225 15.40 20.75 6.83
C ARG A 225 14.61 21.04 8.09
N GLY A 226 15.28 21.70 9.04
CA GLY A 226 14.63 22.10 10.28
C GLY A 226 15.40 23.15 11.06
N GLN A 227 14.80 23.60 12.16
CA GLN A 227 15.40 24.59 13.04
C GLN A 227 16.18 23.89 14.17
N VAL A 228 17.50 24.10 14.24
CA VAL A 228 18.34 23.59 15.35
C VAL A 228 18.88 24.78 16.15
N ALA A 229 20.05 25.32 15.77
CA ALA A 229 20.54 26.63 16.21
C ALA A 229 20.16 27.76 15.23
N GLY A 230 19.70 27.36 14.04
CA GLY A 230 19.30 28.19 12.91
C GLY A 230 18.57 27.29 11.91
N TRP A 231 18.15 27.88 10.78
CA TRP A 231 17.64 27.11 9.66
C TRP A 231 18.75 26.21 9.10
N THR A 232 18.53 24.90 9.15
CA THR A 232 19.60 23.90 8.96
C THR A 232 19.17 22.85 7.94
N VAL A 233 20.09 22.47 7.06
CA VAL A 233 19.96 21.28 6.21
C VAL A 233 20.33 20.07 7.07
N LEU A 234 19.34 19.22 7.37
CA LEU A 234 19.52 18.08 8.26
C LEU A 234 19.99 16.86 7.48
N CYS A 235 19.35 16.57 6.34
CA CYS A 235 19.71 15.51 5.41
C CYS A 235 19.39 15.95 3.98
N GLN A 236 20.24 15.64 3.00
CA GLN A 236 20.04 16.08 1.62
C GLN A 236 20.66 15.09 0.64
N SER A 237 19.93 14.78 -0.43
CA SER A 237 20.44 13.95 -1.52
C SER A 237 21.32 14.74 -2.48
N GLU A 238 22.02 14.02 -3.34
CA GLU A 238 22.58 14.59 -4.58
C GLU A 238 21.46 15.08 -5.52
N GLY A 239 21.84 15.86 -6.53
CA GLY A 239 20.95 16.31 -7.61
C GLY A 239 20.61 15.23 -8.63
N GLY A 240 19.54 15.46 -9.40
CA GLY A 240 19.09 14.57 -10.47
C GLY A 240 18.30 13.34 -10.00
N ILE A 241 17.91 13.29 -8.73
CA ILE A 241 17.08 12.22 -8.16
C ILE A 241 15.64 12.34 -8.65
N VAL A 242 15.07 13.54 -8.59
CA VAL A 242 13.68 13.81 -8.97
C VAL A 242 13.64 14.53 -10.32
N GLU A 243 12.84 14.00 -11.24
CA GLU A 243 12.65 14.54 -12.57
C GLU A 243 11.23 15.09 -12.74
N LYS A 244 11.10 16.14 -13.56
CA LYS A 244 9.81 16.74 -13.92
C LYS A 244 8.88 15.69 -14.57
N ASP A 245 7.61 15.71 -14.19
CA ASP A 245 6.52 14.90 -14.74
C ASP A 245 6.72 13.37 -14.65
N LYS A 246 7.63 12.91 -13.77
CA LYS A 246 7.85 11.48 -13.50
C LYS A 246 7.46 11.12 -12.07
N TRP A 247 6.81 9.97 -11.92
CA TRP A 247 6.52 9.40 -10.61
C TRP A 247 7.81 9.02 -9.90
N MET A 248 7.91 9.39 -8.64
CA MET A 248 8.98 9.02 -7.72
C MET A 248 8.36 8.68 -6.38
N HIS A 249 8.73 7.53 -5.81
CA HIS A 249 8.45 7.24 -4.41
C HIS A 249 9.52 7.89 -3.56
N VAL A 250 9.13 8.73 -2.61
CA VAL A 250 10.07 9.47 -1.76
C VAL A 250 9.76 9.21 -0.30
N ILE A 251 10.82 8.99 0.47
CA ILE A 251 10.73 8.80 1.91
C ILE A 251 11.75 9.68 2.61
N VAL A 252 11.35 10.30 3.72
CA VAL A 252 12.27 10.80 4.74
C VAL A 252 11.97 10.10 6.06
N GLN A 253 13.00 9.60 6.74
CA GLN A 253 12.86 9.02 8.07
C GLN A 253 13.94 9.52 9.03
N GLY A 254 13.59 9.54 10.32
CA GLY A 254 14.53 9.65 11.42
C GLY A 254 14.34 8.45 12.36
N ASP A 255 15.42 7.81 12.81
CA ASP A 255 15.37 6.68 13.76
C ASP A 255 15.91 7.04 15.16
N GLY A 256 16.22 8.33 15.39
CA GLY A 256 16.86 8.84 16.60
C GLY A 256 18.40 8.80 16.58
N ASP A 257 19.02 8.11 15.61
CA ASP A 257 20.48 8.10 15.38
C ASP A 257 20.85 8.76 14.05
N LYS A 258 20.08 8.50 12.99
CA LYS A 258 20.27 9.01 11.63
C LYS A 258 19.00 9.59 11.06
N PHE A 259 19.18 10.58 10.18
CA PHE A 259 18.19 10.91 9.16
C PHE A 259 18.55 10.20 7.86
N ARG A 260 17.55 9.65 7.18
CA ARG A 260 17.71 9.02 5.86
C ARG A 260 16.66 9.51 4.88
N ILE A 261 17.07 9.65 3.62
CA ILE A 261 16.15 9.91 2.50
C ILE A 261 16.27 8.74 1.53
N TYR A 262 15.12 8.24 1.08
CA TYR A 262 15.02 7.20 0.07
C TYR A 262 14.26 7.70 -1.15
N ALA A 263 14.67 7.22 -2.33
CA ALA A 263 14.01 7.47 -3.59
C ALA A 263 13.85 6.13 -4.34
N ASN A 264 12.62 5.74 -4.67
CA ASN A 264 12.29 4.43 -5.24
C ASN A 264 12.93 3.25 -4.47
N GLY A 265 12.89 3.32 -3.14
CA GLY A 265 13.40 2.28 -2.24
C GLY A 265 14.91 2.29 -2.02
N GLU A 266 15.66 3.07 -2.79
CA GLU A 266 17.10 3.20 -2.61
C GLU A 266 17.43 4.36 -1.67
N MET A 267 18.31 4.14 -0.70
CA MET A 267 18.80 5.21 0.19
C MET A 267 19.69 6.17 -0.60
N VAL A 268 19.30 7.44 -0.68
CA VAL A 268 20.02 8.48 -1.44
C VAL A 268 20.73 9.50 -0.55
N ALA A 269 20.47 9.49 0.75
CA ALA A 269 21.17 10.32 1.73
C ALA A 269 21.09 9.71 3.14
N GLU A 270 22.15 9.91 3.93
CA GLU A 270 22.20 9.60 5.36
C GLU A 270 23.05 10.66 6.09
N THR A 271 22.59 11.12 7.24
CA THR A 271 23.30 12.04 8.12
C THR A 271 23.00 11.74 9.60
N ASP A 272 23.81 12.26 10.52
CA ASP A 272 23.53 12.17 11.95
C ASP A 272 22.22 12.90 12.31
N PHE A 273 21.42 12.25 13.15
CA PHE A 273 20.20 12.84 13.68
C PHE A 273 20.54 14.08 14.50
N GLN A 274 19.68 15.10 14.38
CA GLN A 274 19.76 16.33 15.15
C GLN A 274 18.36 16.70 15.60
N GLU A 275 18.22 16.90 16.90
CA GLU A 275 16.95 17.34 17.47
C GLU A 275 16.58 18.73 16.95
N THR A 276 15.36 18.85 16.42
CA THR A 276 14.85 20.13 15.94
C THR A 276 13.94 20.81 16.96
N ARG A 277 13.77 22.11 16.78
CA ARG A 277 12.93 22.98 17.60
C ARG A 277 11.78 23.50 16.78
N GLY A 278 10.68 23.79 17.47
CA GLY A 278 9.49 24.32 16.83
C GLY A 278 8.24 24.02 17.65
N ASN A 279 7.27 24.93 17.58
CA ASN A 279 5.92 24.68 18.07
C ASN A 279 5.04 24.32 16.87
N ASN A 280 5.18 23.08 16.42
CA ASN A 280 4.44 22.57 15.26
C ASN A 280 2.98 22.33 15.66
N VAL A 281 2.05 23.09 15.07
CA VAL A 281 0.61 23.04 15.37
C VAL A 281 -0.24 22.67 14.16
N THR A 282 0.32 22.82 12.95
CA THR A 282 -0.32 22.39 11.71
C THR A 282 0.72 21.86 10.73
N TYR A 283 0.28 21.05 9.78
CA TYR A 283 1.09 20.52 8.69
C TYR A 283 0.47 20.83 7.33
N ARG A 284 1.30 20.89 6.30
CA ARG A 284 0.86 21.09 4.92
C ARG A 284 1.56 20.14 3.96
N LEU A 285 0.76 19.57 3.06
CA LEU A 285 1.19 18.86 1.87
C LEU A 285 0.96 19.80 0.68
N GLY A 286 2.03 20.26 0.04
CA GLY A 286 1.97 21.43 -0.84
C GLY A 286 1.87 22.75 -0.06
N GLY A 287 1.66 23.90 -0.72
CA GLY A 287 1.53 25.16 0.03
C GLY A 287 1.27 26.44 -0.73
N SER A 288 1.25 27.50 0.05
CA SER A 288 0.95 28.88 -0.34
C SER A 288 1.88 29.85 0.42
N GLY A 289 2.17 31.01 -0.18
CA GLY A 289 2.83 32.12 0.54
C GLY A 289 4.36 32.05 0.67
N GLY A 290 5.07 31.44 -0.29
CA GLY A 290 6.52 31.63 -0.47
C GLY A 290 7.29 30.38 -0.90
N GLU A 291 6.85 29.20 -0.47
CA GLU A 291 7.34 27.89 -0.91
C GLU A 291 6.12 27.02 -1.22
N THR A 292 6.05 26.51 -2.45
CA THR A 292 4.87 25.85 -2.98
C THR A 292 5.26 24.66 -3.84
N PHE A 293 4.45 23.61 -3.80
CA PHE A 293 4.56 22.44 -4.68
C PHE A 293 3.51 22.56 -5.77
N ALA A 294 3.84 22.08 -6.97
CA ALA A 294 2.86 21.90 -8.03
C ALA A 294 3.07 20.54 -8.72
N GLY A 295 1.97 19.81 -8.91
CA GLY A 295 1.98 18.48 -9.47
C GLY A 295 1.08 17.52 -8.73
N VAL A 296 1.35 16.23 -8.84
CA VAL A 296 0.48 15.17 -8.34
C VAL A 296 1.11 14.50 -7.13
N MET A 297 0.31 14.24 -6.09
CA MET A 297 0.68 13.44 -4.91
C MET A 297 -0.28 12.26 -4.76
N ASP A 298 0.23 11.14 -4.27
CA ASP A 298 -0.50 9.89 -4.09
C ASP A 298 0.10 9.08 -2.93
N ASP A 299 -0.70 8.20 -2.33
CA ASP A 299 -0.28 7.20 -1.33
C ASP A 299 0.62 7.77 -0.22
N TYR A 300 0.13 8.83 0.44
CA TYR A 300 0.89 9.59 1.42
C TYR A 300 0.72 9.00 2.81
N ALA A 301 1.80 8.62 3.48
CA ALA A 301 1.75 8.03 4.81
C ALA A 301 2.74 8.65 5.80
N VAL A 302 2.35 8.67 7.07
CA VAL A 302 3.19 9.10 8.20
C VAL A 302 3.19 8.02 9.27
N PHE A 303 4.38 7.62 9.69
CA PHE A 303 4.61 6.65 10.75
C PHE A 303 5.35 7.28 11.94
N THR A 304 5.08 6.80 13.16
CA THR A 304 5.79 7.12 14.41
C THR A 304 6.99 6.22 14.66
N ARG A 305 7.50 5.59 13.59
CA ARG A 305 8.70 4.75 13.61
C ARG A 305 9.47 4.88 12.31
N ALA A 306 10.76 4.55 12.38
CA ALA A 306 11.54 4.26 11.17
C ALA A 306 11.08 2.92 10.58
N LEU A 307 10.99 2.86 9.26
CA LEU A 307 10.75 1.62 8.52
C LEU A 307 12.09 0.92 8.25
N ASP A 308 12.09 -0.42 8.28
CA ASP A 308 13.25 -1.21 7.88
C ASP A 308 13.40 -1.32 6.35
N GLU A 309 14.51 -1.88 5.85
CA GLU A 309 14.78 -1.95 4.41
C GLU A 309 13.75 -2.78 3.61
N ASP A 310 13.19 -3.83 4.23
CA ASP A 310 12.17 -4.67 3.60
C ASP A 310 10.85 -3.91 3.53
N GLU A 311 10.51 -3.17 4.59
CA GLU A 311 9.35 -2.28 4.67
C GLU A 311 9.42 -1.12 3.67
N ILE A 312 10.58 -0.46 3.56
CA ILE A 312 10.87 0.58 2.56
C ILE A 312 10.71 0.05 1.13
N SER A 313 11.10 -1.21 0.91
CA SER A 313 10.91 -1.86 -0.39
C SER A 313 9.44 -2.16 -0.66
N LEU A 314 8.71 -2.66 0.34
CA LEU A 314 7.31 -3.08 0.19
C LEU A 314 6.33 -1.91 0.03
N ILE A 315 6.52 -0.83 0.79
CA ILE A 315 5.60 0.32 0.80
C ILE A 315 5.49 1.01 -0.57
N GLN A 316 6.50 0.84 -1.44
CA GLN A 316 6.44 1.32 -2.84
C GLN A 316 5.32 0.71 -3.67
N GLU A 317 4.84 -0.48 -3.31
CA GLU A 317 3.72 -1.17 -3.96
C GLU A 317 2.36 -0.73 -3.40
N GLY A 318 2.33 0.33 -2.60
CA GLY A 318 1.15 0.93 -1.99
C GLY A 318 1.09 0.64 -0.49
N VAL A 319 0.68 1.63 0.31
CA VAL A 319 0.51 1.47 1.76
C VAL A 319 -0.54 0.41 2.09
N GLU A 320 -1.59 0.27 1.26
CA GLU A 320 -2.57 -0.82 1.41
C GLU A 320 -1.95 -2.22 1.25
N THR A 321 -0.89 -2.37 0.45
CA THR A 321 -0.17 -3.63 0.25
C THR A 321 0.85 -3.88 1.37
N PHE A 322 1.30 -2.82 2.03
CA PHE A 322 2.19 -2.83 3.18
C PHE A 322 1.49 -3.31 4.47
N LEU A 323 0.27 -2.83 4.72
CA LEU A 323 -0.50 -3.14 5.94
C LEU A 323 -0.88 -4.62 6.18
N PRO A 324 -1.00 -5.51 5.17
CA PRO A 324 -1.43 -6.90 5.40
C PRO A 324 -0.33 -7.98 5.23
N VAL A 325 0.57 -8.20 6.21
CA VAL A 325 1.11 -9.57 6.48
C VAL A 325 1.85 -9.73 7.82
N GLU A 326 1.19 -10.30 8.84
CA GLU A 326 1.86 -11.10 9.89
C GLU A 326 0.97 -12.32 10.26
N PRO A 327 1.04 -13.43 9.50
CA PRO A 327 0.33 -14.67 9.83
C PRO A 327 0.90 -15.37 11.08
N LYS A 328 2.17 -15.11 11.42
CA LYS A 328 2.88 -15.83 12.48
C LYS A 328 2.52 -15.31 13.87
N GLY A 329 2.37 -13.99 14.06
CA GLY A 329 1.93 -13.42 15.33
C GLY A 329 0.48 -13.74 15.70
N LYS A 330 -0.45 -13.72 14.73
CA LYS A 330 -1.90 -13.82 15.02
C LYS A 330 -2.37 -15.23 15.40
N LEU A 331 -1.73 -16.29 14.91
CA LEU A 331 -2.06 -17.66 15.33
C LEU A 331 -1.74 -17.87 16.82
N ALA A 332 -0.57 -17.43 17.29
CA ALA A 332 -0.14 -17.64 18.67
C ALA A 332 -1.08 -16.96 19.69
N THR A 333 -1.54 -15.74 19.40
CA THR A 333 -2.43 -14.97 20.29
C THR A 333 -3.85 -15.55 20.31
N GLN A 334 -4.39 -15.97 19.16
CA GLN A 334 -5.72 -16.60 19.12
C GLN A 334 -5.76 -17.94 19.88
N TRP A 335 -4.68 -18.72 19.89
CA TRP A 335 -4.59 -19.94 20.72
C TRP A 335 -4.53 -19.66 22.23
N ALA A 336 -4.09 -18.47 22.64
CA ALA A 336 -4.07 -18.06 24.05
C ALA A 336 -5.46 -17.63 24.54
N ASP A 337 -6.23 -16.94 23.70
CA ASP A 337 -7.59 -16.49 24.03
C ASP A 337 -8.62 -17.63 24.01
N LEU A 338 -8.44 -18.63 23.14
CA LEU A 338 -9.25 -19.86 23.11
C LEU A 338 -9.02 -20.79 24.31
N LYS A 339 -8.03 -20.51 25.16
CA LYS A 339 -7.69 -21.30 26.34
C LYS A 339 -8.16 -20.69 27.67
N ARG A 340 -8.91 -19.59 27.65
CA ARG A 340 -9.56 -19.03 28.84
C ARG A 340 -10.99 -19.52 29.04
#